data_AF-A0A537VY81-F1
#
_entry.id   AF-A0A537VY81-F1
#
_cell.length_a   1.000
_cell.length_b   1.000
_cell.length_c   1.000
_cell.angle_alpha   90.00
_cell.angle_beta   90.00
_cell.angle_gamma   90.00
#
_symmetry.space_group_name_H-M   'P 1'
#
loop_
_entity.id
_entity.type
_entity.pdbx_description
1 polymer ?
#
loop_
_entity_poly.entity_id
_entity_poly.type
_entity_poly.pdbx_seq_one_letter_code
_entity_poly.pdbx_strand_id
1 'polypeptide(L)'
;MALGEGPKTVKDVAASLSLGATRLYYHFKILEKAALIRVARKRMVSGIEERTYAATAQSWTTAPDATSTLIQSGLIDALLEVVRAELELALGAQGSEPLGETGSPVPIFSLTRLALSEADVDEVSSRIMQIQEDYLDLGPKPAGKRHYNVLFAGYQIPAELNPRSSEEEPS
;
A
#
# COMPACT_ATOMS: atom_id res chain seq x y z
N MET A 1 -5.04 -5.86 2.03
CA MET A 1 -4.66 -5.99 0.60
C MET A 1 -5.57 -7.01 -0.08
N ALA A 2 -5.87 -6.88 -1.38
CA ALA A 2 -6.80 -7.69 -2.17
C ALA A 2 -6.52 -9.20 -2.16
N LEU A 3 -5.27 -9.58 -1.83
CA LEU A 3 -4.81 -10.95 -1.65
C LEU A 3 -4.87 -11.46 -0.19
N GLY A 4 -5.32 -10.63 0.76
CA GLY A 4 -5.32 -10.94 2.19
C GLY A 4 -6.33 -12.00 2.61
N GLU A 5 -7.33 -12.29 1.77
CA GLU A 5 -8.40 -13.28 2.04
C GLU A 5 -8.11 -14.67 1.43
N GLY A 6 -6.89 -14.90 0.94
CA GLY A 6 -6.45 -16.20 0.41
C GLY A 6 -6.01 -16.15 -1.06
N PRO A 7 -5.61 -17.31 -1.63
CA PRO A 7 -5.06 -17.36 -2.98
C PRO A 7 -6.05 -16.96 -4.07
N LYS A 8 -5.65 -16.02 -4.94
CA LYS A 8 -6.47 -15.52 -6.07
C LYS A 8 -5.67 -15.49 -7.37
N THR A 9 -6.32 -15.67 -8.52
CA THR A 9 -5.65 -15.45 -9.81
C THR A 9 -5.51 -13.96 -10.09
N VAL A 10 -4.63 -13.59 -11.04
CA VAL A 10 -4.53 -12.20 -11.50
C VAL A 10 -5.86 -11.71 -12.07
N LYS A 11 -6.63 -12.60 -12.73
CA LYS A 11 -7.94 -12.26 -13.28
C LYS A 11 -8.96 -11.97 -12.18
N ASP A 12 -8.97 -12.77 -11.11
CA ASP A 12 -9.86 -12.55 -9.97
C ASP A 12 -9.57 -11.21 -9.31
N VAL A 13 -8.28 -10.89 -9.10
CA VAL A 13 -7.89 -9.61 -8.50
C VAL A 13 -8.21 -8.44 -9.42
N ALA A 14 -7.91 -8.56 -10.72
CA ALA A 14 -8.23 -7.54 -11.72
C ALA A 14 -9.73 -7.24 -11.76
N ALA A 15 -10.56 -8.28 -11.75
CA ALA A 15 -12.01 -8.15 -11.69
C ALA A 15 -12.46 -7.48 -10.37
N SER A 16 -11.90 -7.90 -9.23
CA SER A 16 -12.26 -7.31 -7.94
C SER A 16 -11.90 -5.83 -7.83
N LEU A 17 -10.75 -5.43 -8.40
CA LEU A 17 -10.20 -4.07 -8.37
C LEU A 17 -10.66 -3.18 -9.53
N SER A 18 -11.51 -3.69 -10.44
CA SER A 18 -11.89 -2.98 -11.68
C SER A 18 -10.67 -2.54 -12.52
N LEU A 19 -9.58 -3.32 -12.50
CA LEU A 19 -8.35 -3.04 -13.25
C LEU A 19 -8.23 -3.93 -14.49
N GLY A 20 -7.48 -3.46 -15.49
CA GLY A 20 -7.13 -4.26 -16.66
C GLY A 20 -6.13 -5.37 -16.33
N ALA A 21 -6.46 -6.62 -16.67
CA ALA A 21 -5.64 -7.79 -16.32
C ALA A 21 -4.19 -7.68 -16.81
N THR A 22 -3.94 -7.18 -18.02
CA THR A 22 -2.58 -7.02 -18.59
C THR A 22 -1.67 -6.17 -17.71
N ARG A 23 -2.20 -5.04 -17.19
CA ARG A 23 -1.46 -4.14 -16.31
C ARG A 23 -1.19 -4.81 -14.96
N LEU A 24 -2.16 -5.56 -14.45
CA LEU A 24 -2.01 -6.28 -13.20
C LEU A 24 -1.02 -7.45 -13.29
N TYR A 25 -0.90 -8.12 -14.45
CA TYR A 25 0.15 -9.13 -14.67
C TYR A 25 1.55 -8.53 -14.54
N TYR A 26 1.76 -7.31 -15.07
CA TYR A 26 3.03 -6.61 -14.93
C TYR A 26 3.34 -6.33 -13.46
N HIS A 27 2.39 -5.80 -12.70
CA HIS A 27 2.57 -5.51 -11.27
C HIS A 27 2.75 -6.76 -10.43
N PHE A 28 2.00 -7.82 -10.70
CA PHE A 28 2.17 -9.09 -9.98
C PHE A 28 3.56 -9.68 -10.19
N LYS A 29 4.15 -9.53 -11.38
CA LYS A 29 5.53 -9.95 -11.61
C LYS A 29 6.53 -9.15 -10.76
N ILE A 30 6.32 -7.85 -10.61
CA ILE A 30 7.15 -6.99 -9.75
C ILE A 30 6.99 -7.40 -8.28
N LEU A 31 5.76 -7.53 -7.81
CA LEU A 31 5.43 -7.91 -6.43
C LEU A 31 5.96 -9.32 -6.09
N GLU A 32 5.89 -10.26 -7.03
CA GLU A 32 6.44 -11.63 -6.89
C GLU A 32 7.97 -11.58 -6.81
N LYS A 33 8.63 -10.82 -7.69
CA LYS A 33 10.09 -10.64 -7.66
C LYS A 33 10.57 -10.00 -6.36
N ALA A 34 9.77 -9.11 -5.79
CA ALA A 34 10.02 -8.47 -4.50
C ALA A 34 9.60 -9.34 -3.29
N ALA A 35 9.14 -10.59 -3.53
CA ALA A 35 8.68 -11.51 -2.50
C ALA A 35 7.54 -10.99 -1.61
N LEU A 36 6.75 -10.03 -2.08
CA LEU A 36 5.53 -9.55 -1.40
C LEU A 36 4.31 -10.45 -1.68
N ILE A 37 4.36 -11.17 -2.79
CA ILE A 37 3.40 -12.22 -3.13
C ILE A 37 4.16 -13.46 -3.61
N ARG A 38 3.50 -14.61 -3.57
CA ARG A 38 4.04 -15.87 -4.07
C ARG A 38 2.98 -16.64 -4.85
N VAL A 39 3.41 -17.48 -5.79
CA VAL A 39 2.52 -18.47 -6.42
C VAL A 39 2.13 -19.51 -5.37
N ALA A 40 0.83 -19.58 -5.07
CA ALA A 40 0.26 -20.53 -4.13
C ALA A 40 -0.05 -21.88 -4.78
N ARG A 41 -0.56 -21.86 -6.01
CA ARG A 41 -0.86 -23.07 -6.81
C ARG A 41 -0.79 -22.75 -8.30
N LYS A 42 -0.34 -23.74 -9.07
CA LYS A 42 -0.40 -23.77 -10.53
C LYS A 42 -1.43 -24.81 -10.98
N ARG A 43 -2.22 -24.50 -12.00
CA ARG A 43 -3.20 -25.42 -12.60
C ARG A 43 -3.20 -25.23 -14.12
N MET A 44 -3.36 -26.32 -14.86
CA MET A 44 -3.62 -26.24 -16.30
C MET A 44 -5.13 -26.06 -16.56
N VAL A 45 -5.51 -25.02 -17.31
CA VAL A 45 -6.90 -24.77 -17.72
C VAL A 45 -6.90 -24.54 -19.22
N SER A 46 -7.53 -25.44 -19.97
CA SER A 46 -7.59 -25.38 -21.45
C SER A 46 -6.20 -25.26 -22.11
N GLY A 47 -5.18 -25.92 -21.55
CA GLY A 47 -3.81 -25.90 -22.08
C GLY A 47 -2.99 -24.65 -21.69
N ILE A 48 -3.52 -23.76 -20.85
CA ILE A 48 -2.82 -22.59 -20.34
C ILE A 48 -2.52 -22.78 -18.84
N GLU A 49 -1.28 -22.50 -18.42
CA GLU A 49 -0.92 -22.50 -17.00
C GLU A 49 -1.55 -21.28 -16.31
N GLU A 50 -2.49 -21.55 -15.41
CA GLU A 50 -3.10 -20.57 -14.52
C GLU A 50 -2.41 -20.61 -13.14
N ARG A 51 -2.11 -19.43 -12.61
CA ARG A 51 -1.45 -19.24 -11.31
C ARG A 51 -2.39 -18.53 -10.35
N THR A 52 -2.48 -19.06 -9.14
CA THR A 52 -3.04 -18.35 -8.00
C THR A 52 -1.91 -17.81 -7.14
N TYR A 53 -2.09 -16.60 -6.64
CA TYR A 53 -1.11 -15.86 -5.85
C TYR A 53 -1.66 -15.63 -4.45
N ALA A 54 -0.79 -15.69 -3.45
CA ALA A 54 -1.09 -15.31 -2.08
C ALA A 54 -0.09 -14.25 -1.61
N ALA A 55 -0.53 -13.35 -0.74
CA ALA A 55 0.37 -12.46 -0.03
C ALA A 55 1.34 -13.29 0.84
N THR A 56 2.60 -12.86 0.91
CA THR A 56 3.62 -13.50 1.76
C THR A 56 3.54 -13.02 3.21
N ALA A 57 3.06 -11.79 3.40
CA ALA A 57 2.72 -11.20 4.69
C ALA A 57 1.52 -10.25 4.54
N GLN A 58 0.80 -10.00 5.64
CA GLN A 58 -0.30 -9.01 5.65
C GLN A 58 0.17 -7.61 6.08
N SER A 59 1.39 -7.52 6.63
CA SER A 59 2.10 -6.28 6.96
C SER A 59 3.58 -6.44 6.63
N TRP A 60 4.23 -5.35 6.21
CA TRP A 60 5.66 -5.31 5.90
C TRP A 60 6.21 -3.91 6.17
N THR A 61 7.48 -3.85 6.53
CA THR A 61 8.26 -2.60 6.60
C THR A 61 9.53 -2.78 5.77
N THR A 62 10.09 -1.68 5.27
CA THR A 62 11.31 -1.71 4.46
C THR A 62 12.54 -1.74 5.36
N ALA A 63 13.52 -2.58 5.03
CA ALA A 63 14.85 -2.47 5.64
C ALA A 63 15.52 -1.15 5.20
N PRO A 64 16.37 -0.52 6.05
CA PRO A 64 17.02 0.75 5.73
C PRO A 64 17.85 0.74 4.42
N ASP A 65 18.37 -0.42 4.03
CA ASP A 65 19.18 -0.62 2.83
C ASP A 65 18.37 -0.99 1.57
N ALA A 66 17.04 -1.10 1.67
CA ALA A 66 16.18 -1.51 0.56
C ALA A 66 16.00 -0.43 -0.53
N THR A 67 16.45 0.81 -0.29
CA THR A 67 16.18 2.01 -1.11
C THR A 67 16.50 1.83 -2.59
N SER A 68 17.70 1.35 -2.93
CA SER A 68 18.13 1.17 -4.33
C SER A 68 17.30 0.11 -5.06
N THR A 69 16.90 -0.94 -4.34
CA THR A 69 16.06 -2.04 -4.85
C THR A 69 14.64 -1.57 -5.10
N LEU A 70 14.09 -0.71 -4.23
CA LEU A 70 12.74 -0.15 -4.38
C LEU A 70 12.62 0.75 -5.61
N ILE A 71 13.61 1.63 -5.84
CA ILE A 71 13.60 2.57 -6.97
C ILE A 71 13.73 1.84 -8.31
N GLN A 72 14.67 0.89 -8.43
CA GLN A 72 14.96 0.25 -9.72
C GLN A 72 13.93 -0.80 -10.16
N SER A 73 13.09 -1.28 -9.24
CA SER A 73 12.19 -2.41 -9.50
C SER A 73 10.81 -1.99 -10.01
N GLY A 74 10.45 -0.71 -9.94
CA GLY A 74 9.07 -0.25 -10.17
C GLY A 74 8.10 -0.71 -9.09
N LEU A 75 8.62 -1.17 -7.95
CA LEU A 75 7.80 -1.73 -6.87
C LEU A 75 6.86 -0.69 -6.25
N ILE A 76 7.35 0.54 -6.07
CA ILE A 76 6.56 1.65 -5.52
C ILE A 76 5.34 1.91 -6.43
N ASP A 77 5.55 1.98 -7.74
CA ASP A 77 4.46 2.21 -8.69
C ASP A 77 3.43 1.07 -8.66
N ALA A 78 3.90 -0.18 -8.64
CA ALA A 78 3.03 -1.36 -8.55
C ALA A 78 2.19 -1.35 -7.26
N LEU A 79 2.80 -1.01 -6.12
CA LEU A 79 2.12 -0.93 -4.83
C LEU A 79 1.10 0.21 -4.80
N LEU A 80 1.50 1.42 -5.21
CA LEU A 80 0.62 2.59 -5.21
C LEU A 80 -0.58 2.42 -6.15
N GLU A 81 -0.41 1.70 -7.26
CA GLU A 81 -1.53 1.38 -8.14
C GLU A 81 -2.54 0.43 -7.49
N VAL A 82 -2.08 -0.61 -6.79
CA VAL A 82 -2.97 -1.51 -6.05
C VAL A 82 -3.68 -0.75 -4.94
N VAL A 83 -2.96 0.07 -4.17
CA VAL A 83 -3.54 0.89 -3.09
C VAL A 83 -4.58 1.87 -3.64
N ARG A 84 -4.30 2.53 -4.77
CA ARG A 84 -5.25 3.42 -5.45
C ARG A 84 -6.54 2.67 -5.81
N ALA A 85 -6.43 1.51 -6.44
CA ALA A 85 -7.60 0.74 -6.86
C ALA A 85 -8.42 0.24 -5.67
N GLU A 86 -7.77 -0.20 -4.58
CA GLU A 86 -8.45 -0.55 -3.32
C GLU A 86 -9.17 0.65 -2.70
N LEU A 87 -8.55 1.84 -2.73
CA LEU A 87 -9.17 3.07 -2.25
C LEU A 87 -10.38 3.47 -3.11
N GLU A 88 -10.25 3.42 -4.44
CA GLU A 88 -11.36 3.70 -5.37
C GLU A 88 -12.55 2.76 -5.15
N LEU A 89 -12.30 1.48 -4.90
CA LEU A 89 -13.35 0.53 -4.50
C LEU A 89 -13.97 0.89 -3.16
N ALA A 90 -13.17 1.21 -2.15
CA ALA A 90 -13.67 1.58 -0.82
C ALA A 90 -14.55 2.84 -0.89
N LEU A 91 -14.16 3.81 -1.72
CA LEU A 91 -14.93 5.00 -2.02
C LEU A 91 -16.16 4.71 -2.86
N GLY A 92 -16.12 3.77 -3.80
CA GLY A 92 -17.26 3.38 -4.64
C GLY A 92 -18.28 2.50 -3.91
N ALA A 93 -17.86 1.76 -2.88
CA ALA A 93 -18.72 0.98 -2.00
C ALA A 93 -19.50 1.85 -0.99
N GLN A 94 -19.19 3.14 -0.91
CA GLN A 94 -19.89 4.11 -0.09
C GLN A 94 -21.37 4.24 -0.49
N GLY A 95 -22.22 4.43 0.53
CA GLY A 95 -23.44 5.22 0.40
C GLY A 95 -23.12 6.72 0.46
N SER A 96 -24.01 7.56 0.96
CA SER A 96 -23.79 9.02 1.06
C SER A 96 -22.98 9.48 2.30
N GLU A 97 -22.21 8.59 2.94
CA GLU A 97 -21.49 8.92 4.19
C GLU A 97 -20.23 9.78 3.92
N PRO A 98 -20.03 10.87 4.65
CA PRO A 98 -18.86 11.74 4.47
C PRO A 98 -17.52 11.03 4.73
N LEU A 99 -16.48 11.51 4.06
CA LEU A 99 -15.09 11.14 4.37
C LEU A 99 -14.73 11.62 5.78
N GLY A 100 -13.89 10.86 6.49
CA GLY A 100 -13.37 11.27 7.79
C GLY A 100 -14.26 10.93 8.99
N GLU A 101 -15.43 10.33 8.77
CA GLU A 101 -16.28 9.85 9.86
C GLU A 101 -15.87 8.43 10.30
N THR A 102 -16.07 8.11 11.57
CA THR A 102 -15.71 6.79 12.16
C THR A 102 -16.41 5.61 11.46
N GLY A 103 -17.60 5.82 10.89
CA GLY A 103 -18.32 4.80 10.13
C GLY A 103 -17.82 4.61 8.69
N SER A 104 -17.07 5.58 8.17
CA SER A 104 -16.64 5.61 6.78
C SER A 104 -15.68 4.45 6.46
N PRO A 105 -15.75 3.87 5.25
CA PRO A 105 -14.68 3.01 4.74
C PRO A 105 -13.35 3.76 4.57
N VAL A 106 -13.37 5.10 4.55
CA VAL A 106 -12.19 5.97 4.52
C VAL A 106 -12.27 6.98 5.68
N PRO A 107 -12.01 6.53 6.93
CA PRO A 107 -12.12 7.37 8.12
C PRO A 107 -10.97 8.37 8.25
N ILE A 108 -9.91 8.23 7.45
CA ILE A 108 -8.76 9.14 7.41
C ILE A 108 -8.36 9.33 5.95
N PHE A 109 -8.35 10.58 5.49
CA PHE A 109 -7.80 10.99 4.19
C PHE A 109 -7.06 12.30 4.35
N SER A 110 -5.73 12.25 4.46
CA SER A 110 -4.90 13.40 4.79
C SER A 110 -3.55 13.37 4.09
N LEU A 111 -3.10 14.54 3.66
CA LEU A 111 -1.71 14.79 3.26
C LEU A 111 -1.22 15.99 4.07
N THR A 112 -0.26 15.77 4.97
CA THR A 112 0.19 16.78 5.94
C THR A 112 1.68 17.01 5.82
N ARG A 113 2.09 18.29 5.83
CA ARG A 113 3.51 18.69 5.92
C ARG A 113 3.86 18.92 7.39
N LEU A 114 4.95 18.31 7.84
CA LEU A 114 5.48 18.47 9.19
C LEU A 114 6.85 19.16 9.13
N ALA A 115 7.12 20.04 10.09
CA ALA A 115 8.45 20.61 10.31
C ALA A 115 9.11 19.80 11.43
N LEU A 116 10.14 19.03 11.09
CA LEU A 116 10.77 18.04 11.97
C LEU A 116 12.30 18.22 11.94
N SER A 117 12.93 18.17 13.11
CA SER A 117 14.36 17.90 13.26
C SER A 117 14.66 16.41 13.08
N GLU A 118 15.94 16.03 13.03
CA GLU A 118 16.34 14.61 12.98
C GLU A 118 15.78 13.82 14.18
N ALA A 119 15.84 14.39 15.39
CA ALA A 119 15.27 13.77 16.58
C ALA A 119 13.74 13.63 16.50
N ASP A 120 13.06 14.61 15.91
CA ASP A 120 11.60 14.53 15.71
C ASP A 120 11.24 13.44 14.69
N VAL A 121 12.08 13.21 13.66
CA VAL A 121 11.87 12.14 12.68
C VAL A 121 11.95 10.76 13.35
N ASP A 122 12.93 10.54 14.22
CA ASP A 122 13.07 9.29 14.96
C ASP A 122 11.87 9.06 15.90
N GLU A 123 11.44 10.10 16.62
CA GLU A 123 10.29 10.03 17.53
C GLU A 123 8.99 9.73 16.76
N VAL A 124 8.71 10.48 15.70
CA VAL A 124 7.49 10.32 14.89
C VAL A 124 7.47 8.94 14.22
N SER A 125 8.59 8.49 13.66
CA SER A 125 8.68 7.18 13.02
C SER A 125 8.42 6.05 14.02
N SER A 126 9.00 6.15 15.22
CA SER A 126 8.79 5.18 16.30
C SER A 126 7.32 5.11 16.73
N ARG A 127 6.66 6.26 16.89
CA ARG A 127 5.23 6.31 17.24
C ARG A 127 4.33 5.70 16.17
N ILE A 128 4.60 5.97 14.89
CA ILE A 128 3.83 5.39 13.78
C ILE A 128 4.00 3.87 13.76
N MET A 129 5.23 3.37 13.93
CA MET A 129 5.49 1.93 13.99
C MET A 129 4.80 1.27 15.19
N GLN A 130 4.83 1.92 16.35
CA GLN A 130 4.14 1.44 17.55
C GLN A 130 2.63 1.35 17.35
N ILE A 131 2.00 2.36 16.73
CA ILE A 131 0.58 2.31 16.38
C ILE A 131 0.26 1.13 15.46
N GLN A 132 1.14 0.83 14.49
CA GLN A 132 0.93 -0.33 13.62
C GLN A 132 0.99 -1.63 14.43
N GLU A 133 1.98 -1.78 15.32
CA GLU A 133 2.16 -2.97 16.15
C GLU A 133 0.98 -3.20 17.10
N ASP A 134 0.51 -2.14 17.78
CA ASP A 134 -0.60 -2.22 18.74
C ASP A 134 -1.91 -2.73 18.13
N TYR A 135 -2.13 -2.50 16.83
CA TYR A 135 -3.35 -2.86 16.11
C TYR A 135 -3.14 -3.90 15.02
N LEU A 136 -1.92 -4.46 14.90
CA LEU A 136 -1.63 -5.48 13.92
C LEU A 136 -2.38 -6.76 14.28
N ASP A 137 -3.49 -7.00 13.59
CA ASP A 137 -4.23 -8.25 13.67
C ASP A 137 -4.05 -9.05 12.37
N LEU A 138 -3.21 -10.09 12.43
CA LEU A 138 -2.96 -11.01 11.32
C LEU A 138 -3.97 -12.18 11.31
N GLY A 139 -4.89 -12.21 12.26
CA GLY A 139 -5.88 -13.25 12.45
C GLY A 139 -7.08 -13.14 11.49
N PRO A 140 -8.02 -14.11 11.56
CA PRO A 140 -9.28 -13.98 10.87
C PRO A 140 -10.04 -12.74 11.38
N LYS A 141 -10.73 -12.04 10.46
CA LYS A 141 -11.49 -10.82 10.75
C LYS A 141 -12.28 -10.95 12.06
N PRO A 142 -11.95 -10.18 13.11
CA PRO A 142 -12.66 -10.28 14.38
C PRO A 142 -14.12 -9.87 14.22
N ALA A 143 -15.02 -10.54 14.94
CA ALA A 143 -16.45 -10.22 14.92
C ALA A 143 -16.67 -8.75 15.31
N GLY A 144 -17.41 -8.01 14.47
CA GLY A 144 -17.68 -6.58 14.67
C GLY A 144 -16.54 -5.62 14.30
N LYS A 145 -15.36 -6.12 13.89
CA LYS A 145 -14.26 -5.27 13.40
C LYS A 145 -14.21 -5.23 11.87
N ARG A 146 -13.61 -4.16 11.33
CA ARG A 146 -13.30 -3.99 9.91
C ARG A 146 -11.79 -3.96 9.74
N HIS A 147 -11.29 -4.53 8.64
CA HIS A 147 -9.89 -4.40 8.26
C HIS A 147 -9.71 -3.11 7.46
N TYR A 148 -8.70 -2.33 7.84
CA TYR A 148 -8.29 -1.13 7.12
C TYR A 148 -6.86 -1.34 6.64
N ASN A 149 -6.60 -1.11 5.36
CA ASN A 149 -5.23 -1.01 4.88
C ASN A 149 -4.75 0.41 5.16
N VAL A 150 -3.62 0.54 5.86
CA VAL A 150 -3.00 1.83 6.15
C VAL A 150 -1.63 1.84 5.50
N LEU A 151 -1.36 2.89 4.72
CA LEU A 151 -0.05 3.14 4.12
C LEU A 151 0.45 4.50 4.62
N PHE A 152 1.58 4.49 5.34
CA PHE A 152 2.31 5.70 5.68
C PHE A 152 3.58 5.78 4.84
N ALA A 153 3.85 6.95 4.28
CA ALA A 153 5.10 7.27 3.60
C ALA A 153 5.55 8.65 4.06
N GLY A 154 6.62 8.70 4.85
CA GLY A 154 7.32 9.93 5.21
C GLY A 154 8.50 10.14 4.27
N TYR A 155 8.65 11.35 3.74
CA TYR A 155 9.80 11.73 2.93
C TYR A 155 10.17 13.19 3.18
N GLN A 156 11.46 13.48 3.13
CA GLN A 156 11.92 14.87 3.09
C GLN A 156 11.48 15.47 1.76
N ILE A 157 10.92 16.68 1.80
CA ILE A 157 10.60 17.42 0.58
C ILE A 157 11.93 17.72 -0.13
N PRO A 158 12.12 17.25 -1.38
CA PRO A 158 13.32 17.55 -2.14
C PRO A 158 13.54 19.06 -2.27
N ALA A 159 14.79 19.50 -2.26
CA ALA A 159 15.13 20.91 -2.34
C ALA A 159 14.54 21.56 -3.60
N GLU A 160 14.47 20.82 -4.70
CA GLU A 160 13.92 21.24 -5.99
C GLU A 160 12.41 21.53 -5.94
N LEU A 161 11.71 20.96 -4.94
CA LEU A 161 10.28 21.14 -4.71
C LEU A 161 10.00 22.10 -3.54
N ASN A 162 11.04 22.73 -2.98
CA ASN A 162 10.93 23.68 -1.88
C ASN A 162 11.07 25.13 -2.39
N PRO A 163 9.96 25.86 -2.65
CA PRO A 163 10.00 27.21 -3.20
C PRO A 163 10.59 28.29 -2.25
N ARG A 164 11.01 27.93 -1.03
CA ARG A 164 11.53 28.88 -0.03
C ARG A 164 13.05 29.04 -0.01
N SER A 165 13.82 28.30 -0.80
CA SER A 165 15.29 28.43 -0.82
C SER A 165 15.82 29.64 -1.59
N SER A 166 14.93 30.47 -2.15
CA SER A 166 15.31 31.63 -2.99
C SER A 166 14.95 33.01 -2.39
N GLU A 167 14.48 33.10 -1.14
CA GLU A 167 14.08 34.38 -0.52
C GLU A 167 14.93 34.83 0.68
N GLU A 168 16.05 34.16 0.99
CA GLU A 168 17.00 34.62 2.01
C GLU A 168 18.38 34.94 1.41
N GLU A 169 18.45 36.02 0.63
CA GLU A 169 19.66 36.84 0.56
C GLU A 169 19.30 38.25 1.07
N PRO A 170 19.69 38.63 2.31
CA PRO A 170 19.60 40.00 2.75
C PRO A 170 20.80 40.78 2.19
N SER A 171 20.54 41.84 1.42
CA SER A 171 21.46 42.96 1.24
C SER A 171 20.92 44.21 1.92
#